data_AF-A0A0U5G8B5-F1
#
_entry.id   AF-A0A0U5G8B5-F1
#
_cell.length_a   1.000
_cell.length_b   1.000
_cell.length_c   1.000
_cell.angle_alpha   90.00
_cell.angle_beta   90.00
_cell.angle_gamma   90.00
#
_symmetry.space_group_name_H-M   'P 1'
#
loop_
_entity.id
_entity.type
_entity.pdbx_description
1 polymer ?
#
loop_
_entity_poly.entity_id
_entity_poly.type
_entity_poly.pdbx_seq_one_letter_code
_entity_poly.pdbx_strand_id
1 'polypeptide(L)'
;MRGVPERILTDRFWQAGISTGSRDDFYAKITASRSSLEGFASSVRGKVRAVRESCYSMLFSMSRLREHFYGFAELPGPLSQALFKDSSHLSSHQFSVLLNISRCLIDDCPVRFRAQFLPPMLSTLFTNIDRKVTSEWEIIEQRKAGLGDGDLADEMKSESILRQLTYSAVIMVASLLDPQRGDPDDEPTDPSAPQPLPVLADSIRHFVLSSTEIFEPVMLFCTHALRMRDTRCCSIITRVIRSILQDFAPPHNSQTVVTIREFISSEVLKACITSVHEPYFVDMQKDLAQLIASIWVLYGASTPTPKSLILSLPGMTEQRVASTEAALVRSTSARQQRALVLDLLESLRGVSIAEQGKILGSREERRKARSALQERFMSNEMDGQQGHKVDINDGPDLSGVADMFG
;
A
#
# COMPACT_ATOMS: atom_id res chain seq x y z
N MET A 1 -9.67 -0.42 36.71
CA MET A 1 -8.91 -1.70 36.67
C MET A 1 -8.58 -2.20 35.25
N ARG A 2 -9.19 -1.68 34.16
CA ARG A 2 -8.87 -2.13 32.76
C ARG A 2 -7.43 -1.86 32.30
N GLY A 3 -6.75 -0.83 32.83
CA GLY A 3 -5.40 -0.47 32.38
C GLY A 3 -4.26 -1.39 32.85
N VAL A 4 -4.46 -2.21 33.88
CA VAL A 4 -3.40 -3.12 34.38
C VAL A 4 -3.25 -4.36 33.47
N PRO A 5 -4.33 -5.07 33.08
CA PRO A 5 -4.24 -6.13 32.08
C PRO A 5 -3.69 -5.65 30.74
N GLU A 6 -4.13 -4.49 30.24
CA GLU A 6 -3.64 -3.93 28.98
C GLU A 6 -2.14 -3.65 29.05
N ARG A 7 -1.65 -2.91 30.07
CA ARG A 7 -0.22 -2.66 30.27
C ARG A 7 0.60 -3.95 30.40
N ILE A 8 0.08 -4.95 31.12
CA ILE A 8 0.75 -6.23 31.28
C ILE A 8 0.85 -6.97 29.95
N LEU A 9 -0.13 -6.84 29.05
CA LEU A 9 -0.20 -7.54 27.76
C LEU A 9 0.47 -6.80 26.61
N THR A 10 0.71 -5.49 26.74
CA THR A 10 1.38 -4.68 25.72
C THR A 10 2.77 -5.23 25.40
N ASP A 11 3.06 -5.35 24.11
CA ASP A 11 4.36 -5.79 23.66
C ASP A 11 5.43 -4.72 23.88
N ARG A 12 6.55 -5.11 24.50
CA ARG A 12 7.68 -4.24 24.77
C ARG A 12 8.75 -4.53 23.74
N PHE A 13 8.97 -3.58 22.84
CA PHE A 13 10.06 -3.63 21.88
C PHE A 13 10.63 -2.22 21.66
N TRP A 14 11.89 -2.18 21.25
CA TRP A 14 12.60 -0.97 20.86
C TRP A 14 12.91 -1.00 19.37
N GLN A 15 12.69 0.12 18.70
CA GLN A 15 12.99 0.30 17.29
C GLN A 15 13.48 1.73 17.06
N ALA A 16 14.60 1.87 16.35
CA ALA A 16 15.18 3.17 16.00
C ALA A 16 14.17 4.03 15.23
N GLY A 17 14.06 5.31 15.60
CA GLY A 17 13.11 6.25 14.98
C GLY A 17 11.64 6.09 15.41
N ILE A 18 11.31 5.09 16.24
CA ILE A 18 9.95 4.88 16.78
C ILE A 18 9.95 4.94 18.31
N SER A 19 10.94 4.31 18.96
CA SER A 19 11.01 4.24 20.41
C SER A 19 11.81 5.41 20.99
N THR A 20 11.39 5.91 22.14
CA THR A 20 12.08 7.00 22.86
C THR A 20 13.26 6.46 23.66
N GLY A 21 14.35 7.25 23.72
CA GLY A 21 15.58 6.89 24.43
C GLY A 21 16.46 5.88 23.70
N SER A 22 17.63 5.59 24.28
CA SER A 22 18.56 4.63 23.68
C SER A 22 18.07 3.19 23.83
N ARG A 23 18.59 2.31 22.96
CA ARG A 23 18.35 0.86 23.06
C ARG A 23 18.81 0.32 24.41
N ASP A 24 19.92 0.83 24.92
CA ASP A 24 20.53 0.35 26.15
C ASP A 24 19.69 0.78 27.37
N ASP A 25 19.16 2.01 27.38
CA ASP A 25 18.21 2.48 28.41
C ASP A 25 16.95 1.62 28.45
N PHE A 26 16.44 1.22 27.28
CA PHE A 26 15.28 0.34 27.19
C PHE A 26 15.57 -1.04 27.80
N TYR A 27 16.72 -1.65 27.49
CA TYR A 27 17.09 -2.94 28.07
C TYR A 27 17.39 -2.84 29.57
N ALA A 28 17.95 -1.73 30.04
CA ALA A 28 18.14 -1.45 31.46
C ALA A 28 16.79 -1.42 32.20
N LYS A 29 15.79 -0.73 31.64
CA LYS A 29 14.42 -0.69 32.19
C LYS A 29 13.76 -2.06 32.24
N ILE A 30 13.90 -2.86 31.19
CA ILE A 30 13.38 -4.24 31.17
C ILE A 30 14.02 -5.05 32.29
N THR A 31 15.34 -5.00 32.40
CA THR A 31 16.11 -5.76 33.41
C THR A 31 15.71 -5.37 34.83
N ALA A 32 15.54 -4.07 35.09
CA ALA A 32 15.07 -3.56 36.38
C ALA A 32 13.65 -4.04 36.72
N SER A 33 12.79 -4.23 35.72
CA SER A 33 11.41 -4.71 35.93
C SER A 33 11.26 -6.22 36.07
N ARG A 34 12.35 -7.01 36.03
CA ARG A 34 12.30 -8.48 35.98
C ARG A 34 11.55 -9.14 37.15
N SER A 35 11.57 -8.53 38.33
CA SER A 35 10.88 -9.02 39.53
C SER A 35 9.42 -8.57 39.63
N SER A 36 8.91 -7.76 38.70
CA SER A 36 7.51 -7.33 38.66
C SER A 36 6.65 -8.30 37.85
N LEU A 37 5.33 -8.27 38.07
CA LEU A 37 4.36 -9.00 37.25
C LEU A 37 4.45 -8.64 35.76
N GLU A 38 4.75 -7.38 35.47
CA GLU A 38 4.93 -6.88 34.11
C GLU A 38 6.20 -7.43 33.47
N GLY A 39 7.30 -7.51 34.22
CA GLY A 39 8.55 -8.14 33.76
C GLY A 39 8.39 -9.64 33.54
N PHE A 40 7.66 -10.33 34.42
CA PHE A 40 7.33 -11.75 34.23
C PHE A 40 6.52 -11.97 32.95
N ALA A 41 5.44 -11.22 32.75
CA ALA A 41 4.60 -11.33 31.55
C ALA A 41 5.38 -11.02 30.26
N SER A 42 6.24 -9.99 30.29
CA SER A 42 7.15 -9.65 29.20
C SER A 42 8.12 -10.79 28.87
N SER A 43 8.70 -11.42 29.90
CA SER A 43 9.61 -12.57 29.74
C SER A 43 8.90 -13.77 29.08
N VAL A 44 7.70 -14.11 29.55
CA VAL A 44 6.89 -15.20 28.97
C VAL A 44 6.58 -14.92 27.50
N ARG A 45 6.10 -13.71 27.16
CA ARG A 45 5.85 -13.33 25.76
C ARG A 45 7.11 -13.37 24.91
N GLY A 46 8.23 -12.90 25.45
CA GLY A 46 9.53 -12.95 24.78
C GLY A 46 9.96 -14.38 24.45
N LYS A 47 9.75 -15.33 25.36
CA LYS A 47 10.04 -16.75 25.10
C LYS A 47 9.11 -17.36 24.05
N VAL A 48 7.80 -17.13 24.14
CA VAL A 48 6.83 -17.60 23.12
C VAL A 48 7.15 -17.03 21.74
N ARG A 49 7.52 -15.74 21.66
CA ARG A 49 7.99 -15.11 20.43
C ARG A 49 9.24 -15.80 19.88
N ALA A 50 10.26 -16.01 20.71
CA ALA A 50 11.50 -16.63 20.28
C ALA A 50 11.30 -18.05 19.74
N VAL A 51 10.40 -18.84 20.36
CA VAL A 51 10.01 -20.15 19.85
C VAL A 51 9.37 -20.01 18.46
N ARG A 52 8.39 -19.11 18.29
CA ARG A 52 7.73 -18.87 17.00
C ARG A 52 8.72 -18.44 15.91
N GLU A 53 9.59 -17.48 16.20
CA GLU A 53 10.59 -16.97 15.24
C GLU A 53 11.62 -18.06 14.87
N SER A 54 11.96 -18.94 15.81
CA SER A 54 12.79 -20.13 15.54
C SER A 54 12.08 -21.09 14.59
N CYS A 55 10.79 -21.37 14.80
CA CYS A 55 10.00 -22.21 13.90
C CYS A 55 9.91 -21.62 12.49
N TYR A 56 9.74 -20.29 12.37
CA TYR A 56 9.78 -19.62 11.08
C TYR A 56 11.12 -19.76 10.36
N SER A 57 12.22 -19.65 11.10
CA SER A 57 13.57 -19.82 10.56
C SER A 57 13.81 -21.26 10.08
N MET A 58 13.27 -22.25 10.81
CA MET A 58 13.28 -23.65 10.39
C MET A 58 12.48 -23.86 9.09
N LEU A 59 11.26 -23.31 9.01
CA LEU A 59 10.44 -23.37 7.80
C LEU A 59 11.14 -22.76 6.60
N PHE A 60 11.76 -21.59 6.77
CA PHE A 60 12.56 -20.97 5.72
C PHE A 60 13.76 -21.85 5.34
N SER A 61 14.44 -22.47 6.30
CA SER A 61 15.54 -23.40 5.98
C SER A 61 15.05 -24.62 5.20
N MET A 62 13.83 -25.10 5.50
CA MET A 62 13.21 -26.22 4.79
C MET A 62 12.79 -25.85 3.36
N SER A 63 12.32 -24.62 3.08
CA SER A 63 11.99 -24.21 1.70
C SER A 63 13.19 -24.31 0.76
N ARG A 64 14.41 -24.11 1.29
CA ARG A 64 15.65 -24.25 0.53
C ARG A 64 15.93 -25.68 0.03
N LEU A 65 15.25 -26.69 0.57
CA LEU A 65 15.31 -28.08 0.08
C LEU A 65 14.52 -28.29 -1.23
N ARG A 66 13.84 -27.24 -1.71
CA ARG A 66 13.08 -27.17 -2.96
C ARG A 66 12.13 -28.35 -3.13
N GLU A 67 12.41 -29.26 -4.06
CA GLU A 67 11.52 -30.36 -4.45
C GLU A 67 11.15 -31.28 -3.27
N HIS A 68 12.05 -31.46 -2.30
CA HIS A 68 11.79 -32.28 -1.12
C HIS A 68 10.79 -31.63 -0.16
N PHE A 69 10.69 -30.30 -0.17
CA PHE A 69 9.74 -29.54 0.63
C PHE A 69 8.45 -29.29 -0.13
N TYR A 70 8.54 -28.68 -1.31
CA TYR A 70 7.39 -28.31 -2.13
C TYR A 70 6.71 -29.49 -2.82
N GLY A 71 7.39 -30.63 -2.96
CA GLY A 71 6.83 -31.86 -3.54
C GLY A 71 5.88 -32.61 -2.61
N PHE A 72 5.79 -32.25 -1.32
CA PHE A 72 4.85 -32.88 -0.39
C PHE A 72 3.43 -32.34 -0.59
N ALA A 73 2.61 -33.07 -1.35
CA ALA A 73 1.27 -32.63 -1.75
C ALA A 73 0.32 -32.30 -0.56
N GLU A 74 0.53 -32.94 0.59
CA GLU A 74 -0.29 -32.72 1.80
C GLU A 74 0.19 -31.52 2.66
N LEU A 75 1.32 -30.88 2.31
CA LEU A 75 1.88 -29.76 3.06
C LEU A 75 1.05 -28.46 3.00
N PRO A 76 0.61 -27.98 1.81
CA PRO A 76 0.22 -26.57 1.65
C PRO A 76 -0.98 -26.17 2.50
N GLY A 77 -2.00 -27.03 2.56
CA GLY A 77 -3.22 -26.77 3.34
C GLY A 77 -2.94 -26.63 4.85
N PRO A 78 -2.39 -27.67 5.51
CA PRO A 78 -2.03 -27.62 6.93
C PRO A 78 -1.05 -26.50 7.25
N LEU A 79 -0.04 -26.27 6.40
CA LEU A 79 0.94 -25.20 6.61
C LEU A 79 0.28 -23.81 6.57
N SER A 80 -0.56 -23.57 5.57
CA SER A 80 -1.32 -22.32 5.45
C SER A 80 -2.20 -22.07 6.67
N GLN A 81 -2.92 -23.10 7.15
CA GLN A 81 -3.74 -22.98 8.36
C GLN A 81 -2.89 -22.69 9.61
N ALA A 82 -1.79 -23.41 9.79
CA ALA A 82 -0.90 -23.23 10.94
C ALA A 82 -0.27 -21.84 10.98
N LEU A 83 0.06 -21.25 9.82
CA LEU A 83 0.66 -19.93 9.73
C LEU A 83 -0.36 -18.80 9.85
N PHE A 84 -1.53 -18.94 9.21
CA PHE A 84 -2.38 -17.78 8.92
C PHE A 84 -3.71 -17.74 9.66
N LYS A 85 -4.28 -18.89 10.05
CA LYS A 85 -5.66 -18.97 10.57
C LYS A 85 -5.94 -17.98 11.72
N ASP A 86 -5.04 -17.91 12.69
CA ASP A 86 -5.16 -17.07 13.89
C ASP A 86 -4.20 -15.86 13.85
N SER A 87 -3.62 -15.57 12.69
CA SER A 87 -2.59 -14.54 12.53
C SER A 87 -3.09 -13.11 12.81
N SER A 88 -4.40 -12.85 12.69
CA SER A 88 -4.99 -11.55 13.03
C SER A 88 -4.79 -11.13 14.49
N HIS A 89 -4.58 -12.10 15.38
CA HIS A 89 -4.31 -11.86 16.81
C HIS A 89 -2.85 -11.47 17.10
N LEU A 90 -1.95 -11.59 16.12
CA LEU A 90 -0.59 -11.11 16.25
C LEU A 90 -0.57 -9.57 16.31
N SER A 91 0.38 -9.00 17.05
CA SER A 91 0.66 -7.57 16.93
C SER A 91 1.14 -7.24 15.52
N SER A 92 0.93 -6.01 15.04
CA SER A 92 1.35 -5.60 13.67
C SER A 92 2.84 -5.82 13.41
N HIS A 93 3.68 -5.64 14.44
CA HIS A 93 5.11 -5.98 14.38
C HIS A 93 5.32 -7.49 14.14
N GLN A 94 4.65 -8.35 14.89
CA GLN A 94 4.82 -9.80 14.77
C GLN A 94 4.19 -10.36 13.50
N PHE A 95 3.12 -9.75 13.01
CA PHE A 95 2.56 -10.03 11.70
C PHE A 95 3.58 -9.70 10.59
N SER A 96 4.33 -8.60 10.72
CA SER A 96 5.38 -8.25 9.75
C SER A 96 6.46 -9.32 9.64
N VAL A 97 6.84 -9.96 10.77
CA VAL A 97 7.78 -11.09 10.78
C VAL A 97 7.19 -12.31 10.06
N LEU A 98 5.92 -12.63 10.32
CA LEU A 98 5.20 -13.70 9.62
C LEU A 98 5.14 -13.43 8.11
N LEU A 99 4.83 -12.19 7.72
CA LEU A 99 4.74 -11.76 6.33
C LEU A 99 6.08 -11.92 5.60
N ASN A 100 7.19 -11.56 6.24
CA ASN A 100 8.53 -11.73 5.68
C ASN A 100 8.84 -13.20 5.38
N ILE A 101 8.53 -14.10 6.31
CA ILE A 101 8.79 -15.54 6.14
C ILE A 101 7.86 -16.13 5.07
N SER A 102 6.60 -15.68 5.05
CA SER A 102 5.64 -16.08 4.02
C SER A 102 6.12 -15.69 2.63
N ARG A 103 6.67 -14.47 2.50
CA ARG A 103 7.31 -14.01 1.27
C ARG A 103 8.44 -14.95 0.85
N CYS A 104 9.34 -15.33 1.76
CA CYS A 104 10.41 -16.28 1.43
C CYS A 104 9.87 -17.62 0.93
N LEU A 105 8.85 -18.19 1.59
CA LEU A 105 8.24 -19.46 1.17
C LEU A 105 7.56 -19.36 -0.20
N ILE A 106 7.01 -18.20 -0.56
CA ILE A 106 6.37 -17.96 -1.86
C ILE A 106 7.42 -17.73 -2.94
N ASP A 107 8.44 -16.93 -2.64
CA ASP A 107 9.51 -16.57 -3.58
C ASP A 107 10.39 -17.80 -3.89
N ASP A 108 10.62 -18.71 -2.94
CA ASP A 108 11.39 -19.96 -3.14
C ASP A 108 10.57 -21.08 -3.84
N CYS A 109 9.28 -20.88 -4.14
CA CYS A 109 8.41 -21.93 -4.70
C CYS A 109 8.71 -22.20 -6.19
N PRO A 110 9.21 -23.41 -6.55
CA PRO A 110 9.50 -23.76 -7.94
C PRO A 110 8.23 -23.78 -8.81
N VAL A 111 8.36 -23.43 -10.10
CA VAL A 111 7.23 -23.29 -11.03
C VAL A 111 6.30 -24.50 -11.01
N ARG A 112 6.90 -25.70 -11.08
CA ARG A 112 6.18 -26.98 -11.14
C ARG A 112 5.28 -27.25 -9.94
N PHE A 113 5.53 -26.61 -8.78
CA PHE A 113 4.74 -26.81 -7.57
C PHE A 113 3.79 -25.66 -7.26
N ARG A 114 3.79 -24.59 -8.07
CA ARG A 114 2.91 -23.43 -7.83
C ARG A 114 1.45 -23.81 -7.77
N ALA A 115 0.99 -24.64 -8.71
CA ALA A 115 -0.41 -25.06 -8.79
C ALA A 115 -0.91 -25.76 -7.51
N GLN A 116 -0.05 -26.49 -6.80
CA GLN A 116 -0.42 -27.17 -5.56
C GLN A 116 -0.14 -26.34 -4.30
N PHE A 117 0.96 -25.58 -4.29
CA PHE A 117 1.46 -24.93 -3.08
C PHE A 117 0.90 -23.52 -2.89
N LEU A 118 0.87 -22.71 -3.95
CA LEU A 118 0.57 -21.27 -3.83
C LEU A 118 -0.90 -20.93 -3.57
N PRO A 119 -1.92 -21.61 -4.14
CA PRO A 119 -3.32 -21.24 -3.91
C PRO A 119 -3.73 -21.17 -2.43
N PRO A 120 -3.56 -22.23 -1.61
CA PRO A 120 -3.94 -22.17 -0.20
C PRO A 120 -3.07 -21.19 0.60
N MET A 121 -1.80 -21.02 0.21
CA MET A 121 -0.86 -20.12 0.89
C MET A 121 -1.21 -18.65 0.65
N LEU A 122 -1.30 -18.22 -0.61
CA LEU A 122 -1.57 -16.83 -0.98
C LEU A 122 -3.00 -16.42 -0.63
N SER A 123 -3.99 -17.28 -0.87
CA SER A 123 -5.40 -16.97 -0.59
C SER A 123 -5.62 -16.70 0.90
N THR A 124 -5.12 -17.60 1.76
CA THR A 124 -5.25 -17.46 3.22
C THR A 124 -4.39 -16.31 3.76
N LEU A 125 -3.19 -16.10 3.23
CA LEU A 125 -2.33 -14.98 3.60
C LEU A 125 -3.01 -13.64 3.30
N PHE A 126 -3.46 -13.41 2.06
CA PHE A 126 -4.05 -12.12 1.68
C PHE A 126 -5.38 -11.85 2.37
N THR A 127 -6.18 -12.89 2.62
CA THR A 127 -7.40 -12.77 3.46
C THR A 127 -7.06 -12.25 4.87
N ASN A 128 -5.98 -12.75 5.48
CA ASN A 128 -5.57 -12.33 6.81
C ASN A 128 -4.81 -11.01 6.83
N ILE A 129 -4.01 -10.70 5.80
CA ILE A 129 -3.42 -9.36 5.60
C ILE A 129 -4.53 -8.33 5.56
N ASP A 130 -5.54 -8.53 4.69
CA ASP A 130 -6.63 -7.58 4.53
C ASP A 130 -7.38 -7.35 5.84
N ARG A 131 -7.80 -8.43 6.49
CA ARG A 131 -8.47 -8.36 7.80
C ARG A 131 -7.62 -7.62 8.82
N LYS A 132 -6.33 -7.95 8.93
CA LYS A 132 -5.42 -7.35 9.91
C LYS A 132 -5.22 -5.87 9.64
N VAL A 133 -4.83 -5.51 8.41
CA VAL A 133 -4.47 -4.14 8.07
C VAL A 133 -5.70 -3.22 8.14
N THR A 134 -6.83 -3.65 7.59
CA THR A 134 -8.08 -2.87 7.61
C THR A 134 -8.57 -2.63 9.03
N SER A 135 -8.63 -3.67 9.89
CA SER A 135 -9.08 -3.51 11.27
C SER A 135 -8.15 -2.62 12.11
N GLU A 136 -6.84 -2.72 11.93
CA GLU A 136 -5.88 -1.86 12.65
C GLU A 136 -5.99 -0.39 12.19
N TRP A 137 -6.21 -0.14 10.89
CA TRP A 137 -6.45 1.23 10.40
C TRP A 137 -7.74 1.80 10.97
N GLU A 138 -8.83 1.02 10.99
CA GLU A 138 -10.09 1.43 11.61
C GLU A 138 -9.93 1.79 13.09
N ILE A 139 -9.16 0.99 13.84
CA ILE A 139 -8.87 1.25 15.25
C ILE A 139 -8.11 2.58 15.42
N ILE A 140 -7.10 2.83 14.58
CA ILE A 140 -6.34 4.09 14.63
C ILE A 140 -7.24 5.29 14.31
N GLU A 141 -8.07 5.17 13.28
CA GLU A 141 -8.96 6.28 12.88
C GLU A 141 -10.04 6.57 13.93
N GLN A 142 -10.56 5.52 14.60
CA GLN A 142 -11.48 5.69 15.73
C GLN A 142 -10.80 6.42 16.90
N ARG A 143 -9.55 6.08 17.23
CA ARG A 143 -8.79 6.77 18.29
C ARG A 143 -8.57 8.24 17.97
N LYS A 144 -8.16 8.55 16.72
CA LYS A 144 -7.98 9.93 16.24
C LYS A 144 -9.24 10.78 16.26
N ALA A 145 -10.41 10.16 16.11
CA ALA A 145 -11.70 10.86 16.20
C ALA A 145 -12.08 11.26 17.65
N GLY A 146 -11.17 11.09 18.62
CA GLY A 146 -11.41 11.42 20.03
C GLY A 146 -12.28 10.37 20.74
N LEU A 147 -12.47 9.19 20.14
CA LEU A 147 -13.24 8.08 20.72
C LEU A 147 -12.36 7.16 21.58
N GLY A 148 -11.07 7.48 21.77
CA GLY A 148 -10.13 6.74 22.60
C GLY A 148 -9.38 7.64 23.58
N ASP A 149 -9.25 7.19 24.83
CA ASP A 149 -8.40 7.79 25.86
C ASP A 149 -7.03 7.08 25.80
N GLY A 150 -6.00 7.73 25.25
CA GLY A 150 -4.71 7.10 24.98
C GLY A 150 -3.53 8.09 24.96
N ASP A 151 -2.34 7.59 25.28
CA ASP A 151 -1.09 8.34 25.17
C ASP A 151 -0.75 8.56 23.69
N LEU A 152 -0.58 9.82 23.29
CA LEU A 152 -0.23 10.21 21.92
C LEU A 152 1.04 9.51 21.43
N ALA A 153 2.01 9.28 22.31
CA ALA A 153 3.26 8.60 21.94
C ALA A 153 3.01 7.14 21.54
N ASP A 154 2.14 6.43 22.26
CA ASP A 154 1.78 5.04 21.96
C ASP A 154 0.91 4.94 20.70
N GLU A 155 0.04 5.92 20.46
CA GLU A 155 -0.74 6.02 19.23
C GLU A 155 0.15 6.22 18.00
N MET A 156 1.05 7.22 18.04
CA MET A 156 2.00 7.48 16.96
C MET A 156 2.91 6.28 16.69
N LYS A 157 3.35 5.59 17.75
CA LYS A 157 4.13 4.35 17.65
C LYS A 157 3.33 3.25 16.94
N SER A 158 2.08 3.03 17.35
CA SER A 158 1.21 2.01 16.77
C SER A 158 0.94 2.28 15.28
N GLU A 159 0.70 3.53 14.92
CA GLU A 159 0.51 3.97 13.54
C GLU A 159 1.75 3.79 12.68
N SER A 160 2.94 4.12 13.22
CA SER A 160 4.19 3.93 12.49
C SER A 160 4.45 2.45 12.15
N ILE A 161 4.19 1.54 13.10
CA ILE A 161 4.29 0.09 12.87
C ILE A 161 3.26 -0.35 11.82
N LEU A 162 2.02 0.14 11.91
CA LEU A 162 0.98 -0.23 10.95
C LEU A 162 1.33 0.23 9.53
N ARG A 163 1.89 1.42 9.37
CA ARG A 163 2.41 1.88 8.07
C ARG A 163 3.49 0.98 7.53
N GLN A 164 4.43 0.52 8.36
CA GLN A 164 5.47 -0.43 7.95
C GLN A 164 4.88 -1.78 7.51
N LEU A 165 3.91 -2.30 8.25
CA LEU A 165 3.20 -3.53 7.89
C LEU A 165 2.44 -3.36 6.56
N THR A 166 1.67 -2.28 6.43
CA THR A 166 0.90 -1.94 5.22
C THR A 166 1.84 -1.84 4.02
N TYR A 167 2.96 -1.14 4.17
CA TYR A 167 3.98 -1.01 3.13
C TYR A 167 4.56 -2.37 2.73
N SER A 168 4.90 -3.22 3.69
CA SER A 168 5.43 -4.56 3.40
C SER A 168 4.44 -5.42 2.62
N ALA A 169 3.15 -5.37 2.99
CA ALA A 169 2.09 -6.08 2.28
C ALA A 169 1.89 -5.55 0.85
N VAL A 170 1.88 -4.22 0.68
CA VAL A 170 1.75 -3.58 -0.64
C VAL A 170 2.94 -3.89 -1.54
N ILE A 171 4.16 -3.91 -1.00
CA ILE A 171 5.36 -4.31 -1.76
C ILE A 171 5.31 -5.78 -2.16
N MET A 172 4.75 -6.64 -1.32
CA MET A 172 4.52 -8.04 -1.69
C MET A 172 3.56 -8.15 -2.87
N VAL A 173 2.43 -7.42 -2.87
CA VAL A 173 1.52 -7.35 -4.02
C VAL A 173 2.25 -6.85 -5.27
N ALA A 174 2.97 -5.72 -5.15
CA ALA A 174 3.70 -5.14 -6.27
C ALA A 174 4.70 -6.15 -6.87
N SER A 175 5.41 -6.89 -6.01
CA SER A 175 6.34 -7.93 -6.42
C SER A 175 5.66 -9.15 -7.03
N LEU A 176 4.45 -9.53 -6.61
CA LEU A 176 3.71 -10.65 -7.21
C LEU A 176 3.17 -10.31 -8.59
N LEU A 177 2.82 -9.04 -8.82
CA LEU A 177 2.19 -8.57 -10.04
C LEU A 177 3.14 -7.80 -10.97
N ASP A 178 4.44 -7.78 -10.66
CA ASP A 178 5.47 -7.14 -11.46
C ASP A 178 5.67 -7.92 -12.78
N PRO A 179 5.45 -7.28 -13.96
CA PRO A 179 5.67 -7.93 -15.25
C PRO A 179 7.15 -8.23 -15.53
N GLN A 180 8.09 -7.61 -14.83
CA GLN A 180 9.53 -7.83 -15.00
C GLN A 180 10.10 -8.86 -14.03
N ARG A 181 9.27 -9.45 -13.17
CA ARG A 181 9.73 -10.46 -12.23
C ARG A 181 10.06 -11.77 -12.96
N GLY A 182 11.34 -12.17 -12.88
CA GLY A 182 11.83 -13.47 -13.34
C GLY A 182 11.49 -14.61 -12.38
N ASP A 183 11.82 -15.83 -12.79
CA ASP A 183 11.56 -17.04 -12.03
C ASP A 183 12.70 -17.40 -11.07
N PRO A 184 12.44 -17.94 -9.86
CA PRO A 184 13.48 -18.53 -9.01
C PRO A 184 14.28 -19.66 -9.66
N ASP A 185 13.72 -20.34 -10.67
CA ASP A 185 14.42 -21.41 -11.40
C ASP A 185 15.28 -20.89 -12.58
N ASP A 186 15.22 -19.59 -12.90
CA ASP A 186 16.06 -18.98 -13.94
C ASP A 186 17.53 -18.87 -13.45
N GLU A 187 18.48 -19.33 -14.27
CA GLU A 187 19.91 -19.12 -14.03
C GLU A 187 20.22 -17.60 -14.02
N PRO A 188 21.07 -17.11 -13.10
CA PRO A 188 21.44 -15.71 -13.06
C PRO A 188 22.19 -15.32 -14.35
N THR A 189 21.47 -14.76 -15.32
CA THR A 189 22.05 -14.16 -16.52
C THR A 189 22.92 -12.95 -16.16
N ASP A 190 24.04 -12.80 -16.87
CA ASP A 190 24.91 -11.63 -16.80
C ASP A 190 24.09 -10.33 -16.87
N PRO A 191 24.21 -9.39 -15.91
CA PRO A 191 23.45 -8.15 -15.88
C PRO A 191 23.66 -7.26 -17.13
N SER A 192 24.67 -7.57 -17.94
CA SER A 192 24.99 -6.87 -19.19
C SER A 192 24.26 -7.45 -20.42
N ALA A 193 23.65 -8.63 -20.30
CA ALA A 193 22.93 -9.28 -21.40
C ALA A 193 21.45 -8.88 -21.39
N PRO A 194 20.82 -8.67 -22.57
CA PRO A 194 19.38 -8.48 -22.63
C PRO A 194 18.68 -9.72 -22.06
N GLN A 195 17.98 -9.55 -20.94
CA GLN A 195 17.27 -10.65 -20.30
C GLN A 195 16.22 -11.22 -21.27
N PRO A 196 16.22 -12.54 -21.51
CA PRO A 196 15.11 -13.18 -22.19
C PRO A 196 13.83 -12.86 -21.43
N LEU A 197 12.78 -12.41 -22.14
CA LEU A 197 11.46 -12.27 -21.51
C LEU A 197 11.07 -13.66 -20.98
N PRO A 198 10.72 -13.79 -19.68
CA PRO A 198 10.26 -15.05 -19.14
C PRO A 198 9.11 -15.61 -19.99
N VAL A 199 9.06 -16.94 -20.16
CA VAL A 199 7.92 -17.57 -20.82
C VAL A 199 6.68 -17.18 -20.00
N LEU A 200 5.74 -16.44 -20.62
CA LEU A 200 4.61 -15.83 -19.92
C LEU A 200 3.83 -16.82 -19.05
N ALA A 201 3.72 -18.08 -19.50
CA ALA A 201 3.04 -19.16 -18.79
C ALA A 201 3.69 -19.51 -17.43
N ASP A 202 5.00 -19.33 -17.31
CA ASP A 202 5.78 -19.68 -16.12
C ASP A 202 5.94 -18.48 -15.17
N SER A 203 5.45 -17.29 -15.53
CA SER A 203 5.51 -16.11 -14.66
C SER A 203 4.56 -16.23 -13.46
N ILE A 204 5.04 -15.86 -12.25
CA ILE A 204 4.18 -15.77 -11.06
C ILE A 204 3.04 -14.76 -11.21
N ARG A 205 3.29 -13.62 -11.89
CA ARG A 205 2.24 -12.65 -12.27
C ARG A 205 1.12 -13.33 -13.05
N HIS A 206 1.45 -14.05 -14.12
CA HIS A 206 0.46 -14.74 -14.94
C HIS A 206 -0.30 -15.80 -14.13
N PHE A 207 0.40 -16.57 -13.29
CA PHE A 207 -0.22 -17.56 -12.40
C PHE A 207 -1.22 -16.92 -11.42
N VAL A 208 -0.82 -15.83 -10.75
CA VAL A 208 -1.68 -15.09 -9.82
C VAL A 208 -2.91 -14.51 -10.53
N LEU A 209 -2.73 -13.89 -11.71
CA LEU A 209 -3.84 -13.32 -12.48
C LEU A 209 -4.79 -14.38 -13.05
N SER A 210 -4.31 -15.60 -13.28
CA SER A 210 -5.10 -16.70 -13.85
C SER A 210 -5.87 -17.51 -12.79
N SER A 211 -5.47 -17.42 -11.51
CA SER A 211 -6.11 -18.13 -10.41
C SER A 211 -7.05 -17.22 -9.64
N THR A 212 -8.36 -17.44 -9.77
CA THR A 212 -9.38 -16.65 -9.04
C THR A 212 -9.25 -16.79 -7.53
N GLU A 213 -8.93 -17.99 -7.04
CA GLU A 213 -8.72 -18.29 -5.61
C GLU A 213 -7.66 -17.37 -4.97
N ILE A 214 -6.64 -16.99 -5.75
CA ILE A 214 -5.57 -16.10 -5.31
C ILE A 214 -5.91 -14.64 -5.62
N PHE A 215 -6.38 -14.38 -6.83
CA PHE A 215 -6.58 -13.02 -7.33
C PHE A 215 -7.65 -12.25 -6.55
N GLU A 216 -8.74 -12.92 -6.16
CA GLU A 216 -9.84 -12.31 -5.41
C GLU A 216 -9.38 -11.65 -4.09
N PRO A 217 -8.74 -12.37 -3.15
CA PRO A 217 -8.26 -11.75 -1.90
C PRO A 217 -7.16 -10.72 -2.12
N VAL A 218 -6.30 -10.89 -3.14
CA VAL A 218 -5.30 -9.88 -3.51
C VAL A 218 -5.97 -8.58 -3.95
N MET A 219 -6.98 -8.67 -4.82
CA MET A 219 -7.69 -7.50 -5.31
C MET A 219 -8.58 -6.84 -4.26
N LEU A 220 -9.17 -7.62 -3.35
CA LEU A 220 -9.91 -7.09 -2.21
C LEU A 220 -8.98 -6.24 -1.33
N PHE A 221 -7.80 -6.77 -0.97
CA PHE A 221 -6.79 -6.02 -0.25
C PHE A 221 -6.36 -4.75 -0.99
N CYS A 222 -6.09 -4.83 -2.30
CA CYS A 222 -5.76 -3.65 -3.10
C CYS A 222 -6.87 -2.59 -3.06
N THR A 223 -8.13 -3.02 -3.10
CA THR A 223 -9.30 -2.12 -3.06
C THR A 223 -9.38 -1.38 -1.73
N HIS A 224 -9.20 -2.09 -0.60
CA HIS A 224 -9.15 -1.46 0.71
C HIS A 224 -7.91 -0.57 0.88
N ALA A 225 -6.76 -0.96 0.33
CA ALA A 225 -5.52 -0.17 0.39
C ALA A 225 -5.64 1.21 -0.29
N LEU A 226 -6.52 1.36 -1.29
CA LEU A 226 -6.83 2.68 -1.88
C LEU A 226 -7.53 3.63 -0.90
N ARG A 227 -8.10 3.11 0.18
CA ARG A 227 -8.84 3.84 1.22
C ARG A 227 -8.03 4.05 2.50
N MET A 228 -6.89 3.37 2.65
CA MET A 228 -6.03 3.48 3.83
C MET A 228 -5.29 4.82 3.85
N ARG A 229 -5.17 5.44 5.03
CA ARG A 229 -4.49 6.73 5.23
C ARG A 229 -2.96 6.59 5.23
N ASP A 230 -2.45 6.07 4.11
CA ASP A 230 -1.05 5.94 3.75
C ASP A 230 -0.88 6.22 2.24
N THR A 231 -0.50 7.46 1.93
CA THR A 231 -0.36 7.95 0.55
C THR A 231 0.71 7.20 -0.24
N ARG A 232 1.79 6.75 0.40
CA ARG A 232 2.85 5.97 -0.24
C ARG A 232 2.29 4.63 -0.73
N CYS A 233 1.60 3.91 0.14
CA CYS A 233 0.96 2.64 -0.18
C CYS A 233 -0.11 2.79 -1.26
N CYS A 234 -0.94 3.83 -1.16
CA CYS A 234 -1.96 4.15 -2.17
C CYS A 234 -1.33 4.41 -3.56
N SER A 235 -0.23 5.15 -3.64
CA SER A 235 0.46 5.41 -4.93
C SER A 235 1.01 4.13 -5.56
N ILE A 236 1.53 3.20 -4.77
CA ILE A 236 2.01 1.91 -5.27
C ILE A 236 0.82 1.09 -5.80
N ILE A 237 -0.25 0.96 -5.02
CA ILE A 237 -1.42 0.17 -5.40
C ILE A 237 -2.11 0.73 -6.65
N THR A 238 -2.24 2.05 -6.79
CA THR A 238 -2.80 2.64 -8.02
C THR A 238 -1.97 2.26 -9.25
N ARG A 239 -0.64 2.20 -9.15
CA ARG A 239 0.22 1.76 -10.26
C ARG A 239 0.06 0.28 -10.56
N VAL A 240 0.03 -0.56 -9.52
CA VAL A 240 -0.19 -2.00 -9.64
C VAL A 240 -1.52 -2.29 -10.33
N ILE A 241 -2.62 -1.73 -9.84
CA ILE A 241 -3.95 -1.95 -10.43
C ILE A 241 -3.95 -1.50 -11.90
N ARG A 242 -3.41 -0.32 -12.22
CA ARG A 242 -3.30 0.11 -13.63
C ARG A 242 -2.53 -0.87 -14.51
N SER A 243 -1.48 -1.49 -13.97
CA SER A 243 -0.63 -2.41 -14.73
C SER A 243 -1.31 -3.74 -15.07
N ILE A 244 -2.38 -4.11 -14.36
CA ILE A 244 -3.13 -5.35 -14.59
C ILE A 244 -4.42 -5.13 -15.41
N LEU A 245 -4.81 -3.88 -15.69
CA LEU A 245 -6.08 -3.61 -16.39
C LEU A 245 -6.10 -4.17 -17.82
N GLN A 246 -4.95 -4.17 -18.50
CA GLN A 246 -4.85 -4.68 -19.86
C GLN A 246 -5.08 -6.19 -19.94
N ASP A 247 -4.72 -6.95 -18.89
CA ASP A 247 -4.89 -8.40 -18.85
C ASP A 247 -6.36 -8.83 -18.85
N PHE A 248 -7.27 -7.93 -18.47
CA PHE A 248 -8.71 -8.18 -18.45
C PHE A 248 -9.47 -7.37 -19.50
N ALA A 249 -8.78 -6.63 -20.37
CA ALA A 249 -9.40 -5.83 -21.41
C ALA A 249 -10.00 -6.70 -22.55
N PRO A 250 -11.03 -6.21 -23.27
CA PRO A 250 -11.51 -6.86 -24.49
C PRO A 250 -10.38 -7.10 -25.51
N PRO A 251 -10.46 -8.16 -26.34
CA PRO A 251 -11.63 -9.01 -26.59
C PRO A 251 -11.79 -10.21 -25.63
N HIS A 252 -10.95 -10.35 -24.60
CA HIS A 252 -11.07 -11.46 -23.63
C HIS A 252 -12.36 -11.36 -22.81
N ASN A 253 -13.31 -12.27 -23.07
CA ASN A 253 -14.65 -12.22 -22.48
C ASN A 253 -15.07 -13.56 -21.84
N SER A 254 -14.13 -14.29 -21.21
CA SER A 254 -14.54 -15.41 -20.36
C SER A 254 -15.41 -14.90 -19.21
N GLN A 255 -16.30 -15.76 -18.68
CA GLN A 255 -17.19 -15.38 -17.58
C GLN A 255 -16.42 -14.81 -16.38
N THR A 256 -15.28 -15.42 -16.05
CA THR A 256 -14.38 -14.96 -14.99
C THR A 256 -13.83 -13.55 -15.25
N VAL A 257 -13.36 -13.28 -16.47
CA VAL A 257 -12.82 -11.96 -16.85
C VAL A 257 -13.90 -10.88 -16.86
N VAL A 258 -15.14 -11.23 -17.24
CA VAL A 258 -16.31 -10.33 -17.11
C VAL A 258 -16.56 -9.99 -15.65
N THR A 259 -16.60 -10.98 -14.75
CA THR A 259 -16.81 -10.75 -13.31
C THR A 259 -15.70 -9.89 -12.69
N ILE A 260 -14.43 -10.15 -13.04
CA ILE A 260 -13.29 -9.36 -12.57
C ILE A 260 -13.39 -7.90 -13.05
N ARG A 261 -13.68 -7.68 -14.34
CA ARG A 261 -13.88 -6.33 -14.89
C ARG A 261 -15.01 -5.60 -14.19
N GLU A 262 -16.10 -6.30 -13.90
CA GLU A 262 -17.25 -5.72 -13.22
C GLU A 262 -16.89 -5.29 -11.80
N PHE A 263 -16.20 -6.15 -11.05
CA PHE A 263 -15.68 -5.80 -9.71
C PHE A 263 -14.75 -4.57 -9.74
N ILE A 264 -13.83 -4.50 -10.70
CA ILE A 264 -12.94 -3.33 -10.84
C ILE A 264 -13.74 -2.08 -11.22
N SER A 265 -14.69 -2.22 -12.15
CA SER A 265 -15.54 -1.12 -12.60
C SER A 265 -16.50 -0.65 -11.52
N SER A 266 -16.82 -1.49 -10.54
CA SER A 266 -17.69 -1.16 -9.41
C SER A 266 -16.90 -0.76 -8.16
N GLU A 267 -16.25 -1.70 -7.50
CA GLU A 267 -15.71 -1.54 -6.14
C GLU A 267 -14.39 -0.75 -6.14
N VAL A 268 -13.47 -1.06 -7.06
CA VAL A 268 -12.21 -0.31 -7.19
C VAL A 268 -12.49 1.13 -7.61
N LEU A 269 -13.41 1.33 -8.55
CA LEU A 269 -13.81 2.66 -9.00
C LEU A 269 -14.46 3.48 -7.88
N LYS A 270 -15.40 2.88 -7.12
CA LYS A 270 -15.99 3.50 -5.92
C LYS A 270 -14.90 3.89 -4.93
N ALA A 271 -13.98 2.97 -4.61
CA ALA A 271 -12.89 3.25 -3.68
C ALA A 271 -12.04 4.45 -4.12
N CYS A 272 -11.73 4.55 -5.41
CA CYS A 272 -11.03 5.71 -5.96
C CYS A 272 -11.82 7.01 -5.81
N ILE A 273 -13.11 7.01 -6.16
CA ILE A 273 -13.97 8.20 -6.08
C ILE A 273 -14.10 8.66 -4.62
N THR A 274 -14.33 7.74 -3.69
CA THR A 274 -14.42 8.08 -2.26
C THR A 274 -13.10 8.66 -1.75
N SER A 275 -11.94 8.10 -2.16
CA SER A 275 -10.64 8.66 -1.77
C SER A 275 -10.38 10.03 -2.40
N VAL A 276 -10.79 10.28 -3.66
CA VAL A 276 -10.68 11.61 -4.28
C VAL A 276 -11.46 12.68 -3.51
N HIS A 277 -12.59 12.31 -2.90
CA HIS A 277 -13.42 13.20 -2.09
C HIS A 277 -12.80 13.54 -0.73
N GLU A 278 -11.89 12.73 -0.23
CA GLU A 278 -11.35 12.89 1.12
C GLU A 278 -10.19 13.90 1.18
N PRO A 279 -10.19 14.82 2.17
CA PRO A 279 -9.11 15.80 2.38
C PRO A 279 -7.71 15.18 2.53
N TYR A 280 -7.62 13.98 3.08
CA TYR A 280 -6.35 13.28 3.30
C TYR A 280 -5.63 12.96 1.99
N PHE A 281 -6.37 12.68 0.91
CA PHE A 281 -5.84 12.19 -0.35
C PHE A 281 -5.66 13.28 -1.41
N VAL A 282 -5.62 14.55 -1.03
CA VAL A 282 -5.46 15.68 -1.97
C VAL A 282 -4.24 15.50 -2.88
N ASP A 283 -3.10 15.07 -2.32
CA ASP A 283 -1.88 14.82 -3.09
C ASP A 283 -1.99 13.59 -4.00
N MET A 284 -2.90 12.66 -3.67
CA MET A 284 -3.16 11.43 -4.43
C MET A 284 -4.21 11.60 -5.53
N GLN A 285 -4.96 12.72 -5.56
CA GLN A 285 -6.05 12.92 -6.53
C GLN A 285 -5.61 12.75 -7.98
N LYS A 286 -4.37 13.11 -8.33
CA LYS A 286 -3.84 12.91 -9.70
C LYS A 286 -3.67 11.43 -10.05
N ASP A 287 -3.17 10.63 -9.11
CA ASP A 287 -2.95 9.20 -9.32
C ASP A 287 -4.27 8.44 -9.35
N LEU A 288 -5.18 8.78 -8.43
CA LEU A 288 -6.55 8.23 -8.38
C LEU A 288 -7.34 8.58 -9.65
N ALA A 289 -7.30 9.84 -10.09
CA ALA A 289 -7.93 10.27 -11.34
C ALA A 289 -7.38 9.54 -12.57
N GLN A 290 -6.07 9.26 -12.60
CA GLN A 290 -5.48 8.47 -13.67
C GLN A 290 -6.00 7.03 -13.65
N LEU A 291 -6.15 6.42 -12.47
CA LEU A 291 -6.71 5.08 -12.35
C LEU A 291 -8.18 5.04 -12.80
N ILE A 292 -9.01 5.97 -12.33
CA ILE A 292 -10.41 6.15 -12.78
C ILE A 292 -10.48 6.26 -14.31
N ALA A 293 -9.63 7.11 -14.91
CA ALA A 293 -9.59 7.29 -16.35
C ALA A 293 -9.23 5.98 -17.09
N SER A 294 -8.25 5.24 -16.56
CA SER A 294 -7.79 3.99 -17.16
C SER A 294 -8.87 2.91 -17.12
N ILE A 295 -9.59 2.79 -15.99
CA ILE A 295 -10.73 1.87 -15.85
C ILE A 295 -11.82 2.22 -16.87
N TRP A 296 -12.20 3.50 -16.95
CA TRP A 296 -13.28 3.92 -17.86
C TRP A 296 -12.91 3.72 -19.33
N VAL A 297 -11.69 4.07 -19.73
CA VAL A 297 -11.23 3.92 -21.12
C VAL A 297 -11.16 2.45 -21.53
N LEU A 298 -10.67 1.56 -20.65
CA LEU A 298 -10.50 0.15 -20.99
C LEU A 298 -11.80 -0.66 -20.89
N TYR A 299 -12.65 -0.37 -19.91
CA TYR A 299 -13.81 -1.21 -19.61
C TYR A 299 -15.16 -0.56 -19.93
N GLY A 300 -15.22 0.76 -20.10
CA GLY A 300 -16.49 1.48 -20.31
C GLY A 300 -17.24 1.07 -21.58
N ALA A 301 -16.55 0.57 -22.61
CA ALA A 301 -17.21 0.00 -23.79
C ALA A 301 -17.82 -1.39 -23.54
N SER A 302 -17.38 -2.10 -22.49
CA SER A 302 -17.82 -3.45 -22.15
C SER A 302 -18.89 -3.49 -21.07
N THR A 303 -18.92 -2.49 -20.19
CA THR A 303 -19.88 -2.40 -19.09
C THR A 303 -20.30 -0.95 -18.88
N PRO A 304 -21.61 -0.68 -18.65
CA PRO A 304 -22.09 0.67 -18.34
C PRO A 304 -21.72 1.13 -16.93
N THR A 305 -21.18 0.24 -16.09
CA THR A 305 -20.98 0.48 -14.66
C THR A 305 -20.17 1.73 -14.32
N PRO A 306 -19.03 2.03 -14.98
CA PRO A 306 -18.28 3.26 -14.68
C PRO A 306 -19.14 4.52 -14.88
N LYS A 307 -19.91 4.55 -15.98
CA LYS A 307 -20.80 5.66 -16.30
C LYS A 307 -21.94 5.78 -15.29
N SER A 308 -22.62 4.67 -14.97
CA SER A 308 -23.73 4.65 -14.02
C SER A 308 -23.29 5.08 -12.62
N LEU A 309 -22.11 4.66 -12.16
CA LEU A 309 -21.57 5.10 -10.88
C LEU A 309 -21.29 6.59 -10.84
N ILE A 310 -20.67 7.14 -11.89
CA ILE A 310 -20.42 8.58 -11.95
C ILE A 310 -21.73 9.36 -12.02
N LEU A 311 -22.73 8.90 -12.76
CA LEU A 311 -24.06 9.52 -12.79
C LEU A 311 -24.78 9.51 -11.44
N SER A 312 -24.49 8.53 -10.58
CA SER A 312 -25.06 8.47 -9.23
C SER A 312 -24.51 9.53 -8.27
N LEU A 313 -23.42 10.22 -8.64
CA LEU A 313 -22.80 11.24 -7.80
C LEU A 313 -23.59 12.56 -7.84
N PRO A 314 -23.62 13.31 -6.71
CA PRO A 314 -24.35 14.57 -6.66
C PRO A 314 -23.77 15.61 -7.62
N GLY A 315 -24.65 16.33 -8.32
CA GLY A 315 -24.26 17.38 -9.27
C GLY A 315 -23.75 16.88 -10.62
N MET A 316 -23.91 15.58 -10.93
CA MET A 316 -23.59 15.03 -12.26
C MET A 316 -24.80 15.06 -13.19
N THR A 317 -24.59 15.58 -14.40
CA THR A 317 -25.61 15.59 -15.46
C THR A 317 -25.24 14.61 -16.56
N GLU A 318 -26.24 13.98 -17.19
CA GLU A 318 -26.03 13.02 -18.28
C GLU A 318 -25.18 13.59 -19.42
N GLN A 319 -25.47 14.84 -19.82
CA GLN A 319 -24.73 15.52 -20.88
C GLN A 319 -23.25 15.72 -20.54
N ARG A 320 -22.95 16.13 -19.29
CA ARG A 320 -21.56 16.35 -18.86
C ARG A 320 -20.79 15.04 -18.82
N VAL A 321 -21.40 13.99 -18.26
CA VAL A 321 -20.79 12.65 -18.19
C VAL A 321 -20.56 12.07 -19.58
N ALA A 322 -21.55 12.14 -20.48
CA ALA A 322 -21.43 11.65 -21.85
C ALA A 322 -20.37 12.42 -22.66
N SER A 323 -20.29 13.74 -22.49
CA SER A 323 -19.26 14.57 -23.12
C SER A 323 -17.85 14.17 -22.66
N THR A 324 -17.67 13.98 -21.34
CA THR A 324 -16.39 13.54 -20.77
C THR A 324 -16.02 12.13 -21.24
N GLU A 325 -16.96 11.20 -21.26
CA GLU A 325 -16.76 9.84 -21.78
C GLU A 325 -16.28 9.87 -23.23
N ALA A 326 -16.97 10.63 -24.09
CA ALA A 326 -16.57 10.78 -25.49
C ALA A 326 -15.18 11.43 -25.63
N ALA A 327 -14.83 12.39 -24.77
CA ALA A 327 -13.51 13.02 -24.76
C ALA A 327 -12.41 12.07 -24.25
N LEU A 328 -12.72 11.22 -23.26
CA LEU A 328 -11.80 10.22 -22.71
C LEU A 328 -11.41 9.19 -23.78
N VAL A 329 -12.39 8.65 -24.50
CA VAL A 329 -12.18 7.64 -25.54
C VAL A 329 -11.36 8.21 -26.72
N ARG A 330 -11.57 9.48 -27.08
CA ARG A 330 -10.79 10.14 -28.14
C ARG A 330 -9.37 10.53 -27.72
N SER A 331 -9.12 10.64 -26.42
CA SER A 331 -7.84 11.10 -25.90
C SER A 331 -6.81 9.97 -25.90
N THR A 332 -5.70 10.17 -26.60
CA THR A 332 -4.55 9.25 -26.59
C THR A 332 -3.55 9.54 -25.47
N SER A 333 -3.63 10.71 -24.85
CA SER A 333 -2.72 11.13 -23.77
C SER A 333 -3.28 10.81 -22.39
N ALA A 334 -2.54 10.01 -21.61
CA ALA A 334 -2.86 9.74 -20.21
C ALA A 334 -3.00 11.04 -19.39
N ARG A 335 -2.13 12.03 -19.65
CA ARG A 335 -2.19 13.34 -19.00
C ARG A 335 -3.51 14.06 -19.24
N GLN A 336 -4.02 14.00 -20.47
CA GLN A 336 -5.30 14.61 -20.85
C GLN A 336 -6.48 13.83 -20.25
N GLN A 337 -6.45 12.50 -20.31
CA GLN A 337 -7.47 11.65 -19.71
C GLN A 337 -7.64 11.93 -18.20
N ARG A 338 -6.53 12.01 -17.47
CA ARG A 338 -6.54 12.41 -16.05
C ARG A 338 -7.15 13.80 -15.84
N ALA A 339 -6.79 14.77 -16.67
CA ALA A 339 -7.31 16.12 -16.55
C ALA A 339 -8.84 16.17 -16.75
N LEU A 340 -9.36 15.36 -17.69
CA LEU A 340 -10.80 15.24 -17.93
C LEU A 340 -11.56 14.71 -16.71
N VAL A 341 -11.06 13.67 -16.02
CA VAL A 341 -11.77 13.19 -14.81
C VAL A 341 -11.58 14.12 -13.61
N LEU A 342 -10.43 14.80 -13.47
CA LEU A 342 -10.27 15.82 -12.43
C LEU A 342 -11.22 17.01 -12.61
N ASP A 343 -11.46 17.40 -13.87
CA ASP A 343 -12.44 18.43 -14.23
C ASP A 343 -13.87 17.95 -13.97
N LEU A 344 -14.19 16.71 -14.36
CA LEU A 344 -15.50 16.10 -14.09
C LEU A 344 -15.82 16.07 -12.60
N LEU A 345 -14.86 15.63 -11.78
CA LEU A 345 -15.03 15.49 -10.34
C LEU A 345 -14.75 16.78 -9.55
N GLU A 346 -14.52 17.93 -10.21
CA GLU A 346 -14.01 19.16 -9.58
C GLU A 346 -14.78 19.55 -8.30
N SER A 347 -16.11 19.51 -8.34
CA SER A 347 -17.01 19.88 -7.23
C SER A 347 -17.06 18.86 -6.08
N LEU A 348 -16.55 17.64 -6.32
CA LEU A 348 -16.55 16.54 -5.38
C LEU A 348 -15.16 16.25 -4.81
N ARG A 349 -14.13 17.01 -5.21
CA ARG A 349 -12.78 16.76 -4.71
C ARG A 349 -12.62 17.20 -3.27
N GLY A 350 -11.89 16.41 -2.49
CA GLY A 350 -11.39 16.82 -1.20
C GLY A 350 -10.53 18.08 -1.35
N VAL A 351 -10.67 18.99 -0.39
CA VAL A 351 -9.82 20.17 -0.24
C VAL A 351 -8.88 19.95 0.93
N SER A 352 -7.64 20.47 0.86
CA SER A 352 -6.68 20.24 1.94
C SER A 352 -7.19 20.85 3.24
N ILE A 353 -6.78 20.30 4.39
CA ILE A 353 -7.15 20.82 5.70
C ILE A 353 -6.72 22.31 5.85
N ALA A 354 -5.63 22.73 5.21
CA ALA A 354 -5.16 24.12 5.20
C ALA A 354 -6.00 25.06 4.29
N GLU A 355 -6.86 24.49 3.45
CA GLU A 355 -7.83 25.20 2.62
C GLU A 355 -9.26 25.09 3.15
N GLN A 356 -9.54 24.17 4.09
CA GLN A 356 -10.81 24.07 4.78
C GLN A 356 -11.06 25.37 5.56
N GLY A 357 -12.14 26.09 5.21
CA GLY A 357 -12.49 27.40 5.78
C GLY A 357 -12.09 28.61 4.93
N LYS A 358 -11.25 28.44 3.89
CA LYS A 358 -11.07 29.48 2.87
C LYS A 358 -12.18 29.31 1.83
N ILE A 359 -13.13 30.24 1.80
CA ILE A 359 -14.10 30.35 0.71
C ILE A 359 -13.32 30.82 -0.53
N LEU A 360 -12.67 29.87 -1.20
CA LEU A 360 -12.02 30.16 -2.46
C LEU A 360 -13.08 30.03 -3.54
N GLY A 361 -13.42 31.17 -4.13
CA GLY A 361 -14.35 31.30 -5.26
C GLY A 361 -13.94 30.47 -6.48
N SER A 362 -14.67 30.67 -7.56
CA SER A 362 -14.60 29.93 -8.82
C SER A 362 -13.17 29.77 -9.38
N ARG A 363 -13.00 28.81 -10.29
CA ARG A 363 -11.72 28.50 -10.95
C ARG A 363 -11.06 29.73 -11.61
N GLU A 364 -11.85 30.66 -12.13
CA GLU A 364 -11.36 31.91 -12.69
C GLU A 364 -10.78 32.84 -11.61
N GLU A 365 -11.44 32.94 -10.46
CA GLU A 365 -10.99 33.77 -9.34
C GLU A 365 -9.69 33.22 -8.74
N ARG A 366 -9.56 31.88 -8.61
CA ARG A 366 -8.31 31.25 -8.14
C ARG A 366 -7.16 31.44 -9.14
N ARG A 367 -7.44 31.38 -10.45
CA ARG A 367 -6.43 31.59 -11.50
C ARG A 367 -6.00 33.05 -11.57
N LYS A 368 -6.95 33.99 -11.45
CA LYS A 368 -6.66 35.43 -11.34
C LYS A 368 -5.87 35.75 -10.07
N ALA A 369 -6.21 35.16 -8.92
CA ALA A 369 -5.49 35.35 -7.67
C ALA A 369 -4.04 34.83 -7.74
N ARG A 370 -3.81 33.65 -8.34
CA ARG A 370 -2.45 33.12 -8.57
C ARG A 370 -1.65 33.98 -9.55
N SER A 371 -2.28 34.44 -10.63
CA SER A 371 -1.64 35.35 -11.60
C SER A 371 -1.27 36.68 -10.97
N ALA A 372 -2.17 37.27 -10.18
CA ALA A 372 -1.94 38.54 -9.48
C ALA A 372 -0.88 38.42 -8.37
N LEU A 373 -0.83 37.27 -7.68
CA LEU A 373 0.23 37.00 -6.70
C LEU A 373 1.59 36.85 -7.38
N GLN A 374 1.65 36.14 -8.51
CA GLN A 374 2.87 35.97 -9.28
C GLN A 374 3.34 37.29 -9.92
N GLU A 375 2.43 38.13 -10.40
CA GLU A 375 2.75 39.49 -10.83
C GLU A 375 3.30 40.34 -9.69
N ARG A 376 2.73 40.24 -8.48
CA ARG A 376 3.24 40.96 -7.29
C ARG A 376 4.64 40.53 -6.86
N PHE A 377 4.96 39.25 -6.99
CA PHE A 377 6.30 38.75 -6.71
C PHE A 377 7.31 39.23 -7.78
N MET A 378 6.92 39.24 -9.05
CA MET A 378 7.76 39.73 -10.15
C MET A 378 7.95 41.25 -10.14
N SER A 379 6.96 42.02 -9.65
CA SER A 379 7.07 43.48 -9.54
C SER A 379 7.88 43.95 -8.33
N ASN A 380 7.92 43.15 -7.25
CA ASN A 380 8.65 43.51 -6.03
C ASN A 380 10.15 43.18 -6.07
N GLU A 381 10.65 42.46 -7.07
CA GLU A 381 12.09 42.16 -7.21
C GLU A 381 12.88 43.23 -7.99
N MET A 382 12.25 44.29 -8.49
CA MET A 382 12.97 45.38 -9.20
C MET A 382 13.26 46.64 -8.37
N ASP A 383 12.74 46.75 -7.14
CA ASP A 383 13.03 47.90 -6.24
C ASP A 383 13.44 47.40 -4.85
N GLY A 384 14.72 47.05 -4.68
CA GLY A 384 15.23 46.70 -3.35
C GLY A 384 16.66 46.17 -3.28
N GLN A 385 17.61 47.09 -3.04
CA GLN A 385 18.91 46.89 -2.39
C GLN A 385 20.06 46.26 -3.20
N GLN A 386 20.81 47.17 -3.85
CA GLN A 386 22.27 47.09 -3.87
C GLN A 386 22.81 47.07 -2.44
N GLY A 387 23.59 46.04 -2.08
CA GLY A 387 24.45 46.07 -0.89
C GLY A 387 24.43 44.84 0.01
N HIS A 388 24.91 43.70 -0.49
CA HIS A 388 25.84 42.82 0.25
C HIS A 388 26.26 41.65 -0.65
N LYS A 389 27.53 41.64 -1.06
CA LYS A 389 28.16 40.42 -1.58
C LYS A 389 28.29 39.45 -0.40
N VAL A 390 27.58 38.33 -0.47
CA VAL A 390 27.78 37.20 0.45
C VAL A 390 28.97 36.41 -0.08
N ASP A 391 29.99 36.25 0.75
CA ASP A 391 31.20 35.46 0.45
C ASP A 391 30.84 33.97 0.46
N ILE A 392 31.16 33.26 -0.63
CA ILE A 392 30.76 31.86 -0.87
C ILE A 392 31.63 30.87 -0.05
N ASN A 393 32.68 31.35 0.62
CA ASN A 393 33.65 30.50 1.31
C ASN A 393 33.45 30.37 2.83
N ASP A 394 32.41 30.95 3.43
CA ASP A 394 32.16 30.87 4.87
C ASP A 394 31.04 29.87 5.21
N GLY A 395 31.23 28.62 4.80
CA GLY A 395 30.39 27.48 5.14
C GLY A 395 31.13 26.53 6.10
N PRO A 396 30.46 25.98 7.14
CA PRO A 396 31.09 25.07 8.09
C PRO A 396 31.61 23.80 7.40
N ASP A 397 32.84 23.41 7.74
CA ASP A 397 33.56 22.26 7.21
C ASP A 397 32.77 20.95 7.41
N LEU A 398 32.35 20.33 6.31
CA LEU A 398 31.60 19.06 6.24
C LEU A 398 32.52 17.86 6.02
N SER A 399 33.78 17.94 6.43
CA SER A 399 34.77 16.86 6.34
C SER A 399 34.43 15.61 7.18
N GLY A 400 33.46 15.68 8.09
CA GLY A 400 33.11 14.58 9.02
C GLY A 400 32.11 13.53 8.55
N VAL A 401 31.51 13.64 7.36
CA VAL A 401 30.45 12.70 6.90
C VAL A 401 30.94 11.72 5.82
N ALA A 402 32.13 11.94 5.25
CA ALA A 402 32.68 11.12 4.18
C ALA A 402 33.35 9.81 4.64
N ASP A 403 33.64 9.64 5.93
CA ASP A 403 34.39 8.47 6.46
C ASP A 403 33.50 7.35 7.06
N MET A 404 32.17 7.40 6.88
CA MET A 404 31.25 6.43 7.51
C MET A 404 30.69 5.35 6.57
N PHE A 405 31.20 5.24 5.33
CA PHE A 405 30.86 4.17 4.40
C PHE A 405 32.10 3.57 3.70
N GLY A 406 33.10 3.21 4.51
CA GLY A 406 34.15 2.26 4.13
C GLY A 406 33.76 0.83 4.49
#